data_AF-A0A422QJY7-F1
#
_entry.id   AF-A0A422QJY7-F1
#
_cell.length_a   1.000
_cell.length_b   1.000
_cell.length_c   1.000
_cell.angle_alpha   90.00
_cell.angle_beta   90.00
_cell.angle_gamma   90.00
#
_symmetry.space_group_name_H-M   'P 1'
#
loop_
_entity.id
_entity.type
_entity.pdbx_description
1 polymer ?
#
loop_
_entity_poly.entity_id
_entity_poly.type
_entity_poly.pdbx_seq_one_letter_code
_entity_poly.pdbx_strand_id
1 'polypeptide(L)'
;MFPAGIGHTNHHTGFEVALKLDMFGEVSKPVVVAQNAERITLRGVHGDTPWALEFTIARMDYQGNLRVQARLTGDGEVLAAPIRTAVIGQRVVVRADDQINVAMLVRRV
;
A
#
# COMPACT_ATOMS: atom_id res chain seq x y z
N MET A 1 -6.47 -12.35 45.46
CA MET A 1 -5.80 -13.14 44.42
C MET A 1 -6.77 -13.19 43.23
N PHE A 2 -6.58 -12.31 42.25
CA PHE A 2 -7.40 -12.29 41.03
C PHE A 2 -6.61 -13.01 39.93
N PRO A 3 -7.22 -13.93 39.17
CA PRO A 3 -6.48 -14.65 38.13
C PRO A 3 -6.12 -13.68 37.01
N ALA A 4 -4.90 -13.83 36.53
CA ALA A 4 -4.34 -13.07 35.42
C ALA A 4 -5.26 -13.13 34.21
N GLY A 5 -5.80 -11.98 33.81
CA GLY A 5 -6.41 -11.82 32.50
C GLY A 5 -5.34 -12.13 31.47
N ILE A 6 -5.57 -13.20 30.71
CA ILE A 6 -4.85 -13.52 29.49
C ILE A 6 -4.92 -12.26 28.64
N GLY A 7 -3.81 -11.51 28.59
CA GLY A 7 -3.67 -10.43 27.64
C GLY A 7 -3.87 -11.06 26.28
N HIS A 8 -4.98 -10.74 25.61
CA HIS A 8 -5.07 -10.89 24.18
C HIS A 8 -3.86 -10.15 23.61
N THR A 9 -2.80 -10.88 23.28
CA THR A 9 -1.87 -10.44 22.27
C THR A 9 -2.71 -10.40 21.00
N ASN A 10 -3.35 -9.25 20.74
CA ASN A 10 -3.73 -8.88 19.40
C ASN A 10 -2.48 -9.13 18.58
N HIS A 11 -2.48 -10.21 17.82
CA HIS A 11 -1.44 -10.52 16.85
C HIS A 11 -1.54 -9.35 15.86
N HIS A 12 -0.73 -8.31 16.07
CA HIS A 12 -0.63 -7.17 15.17
C HIS A 12 -0.13 -7.74 13.84
N THR A 13 -1.05 -8.18 12.98
CA THR A 13 -0.74 -8.72 11.66
C THR A 13 -0.62 -7.55 10.69
N GLY A 14 0.33 -6.69 10.98
CA GLY A 14 0.68 -5.54 10.16
C GLY A 14 1.65 -5.91 9.03
N PHE A 15 1.74 -5.02 8.06
CA PHE A 15 2.71 -5.04 6.98
C PHE A 15 3.50 -3.74 7.00
N GLU A 16 4.82 -3.82 6.89
CA GLU A 16 5.66 -2.67 6.59
C GLU A 16 5.74 -2.56 5.06
N VAL A 17 5.31 -1.43 4.53
CA VAL A 17 5.23 -1.20 3.09
C VAL A 17 6.23 -0.10 2.75
N ALA A 18 7.36 -0.49 2.18
CA ALA A 18 8.27 0.44 1.56
C ALA A 18 7.73 0.77 0.16
N LEU A 19 7.18 1.97 -0.01
CA LEU A 19 6.65 2.44 -1.27
C LEU A 19 7.73 3.26 -1.99
N LYS A 20 7.89 3.02 -3.29
CA LYS A 20 8.53 3.96 -4.22
C LYS A 20 7.48 4.34 -5.26
N LEU A 21 6.94 5.53 -5.15
CA LEU A 21 6.05 6.11 -6.16
C LEU A 21 6.91 6.95 -7.12
N ASP A 22 6.95 6.56 -8.38
CA ASP A 22 7.57 7.32 -9.47
C ASP A 22 6.43 7.89 -10.32
N MET A 23 6.19 9.19 -10.23
CA MET A 23 5.03 9.82 -10.84
C MET A 23 5.39 11.19 -11.39
N PHE A 24 5.10 11.42 -12.67
CA PHE A 24 5.48 12.65 -13.38
C PHE A 24 6.98 12.97 -13.32
N GLY A 25 7.84 11.96 -13.12
CA GLY A 25 9.29 12.12 -12.98
C GLY A 25 9.77 12.42 -11.55
N GLU A 26 8.88 12.51 -10.56
CA GLU A 26 9.24 12.63 -9.14
C GLU A 26 9.16 11.29 -8.41
N VAL A 27 10.17 11.05 -7.56
CA VAL A 27 10.28 9.83 -6.74
C VAL A 27 9.94 10.13 -5.29
N SER A 28 8.81 9.61 -4.82
CA SER A 28 8.49 9.56 -3.39
C SER A 28 8.87 8.20 -2.82
N LYS A 29 9.54 8.17 -1.65
CA LYS A 29 9.94 6.94 -0.94
C LYS A 29 9.32 6.82 0.47
N PRO A 30 7.98 6.86 0.63
CA PRO A 30 7.39 6.74 1.95
C PRO A 30 7.44 5.27 2.40
N VAL A 31 7.84 5.06 3.66
CA VAL A 31 7.59 3.80 4.35
C VAL A 31 6.35 4.01 5.20
N VAL A 32 5.33 3.19 5.00
CA VAL A 32 4.10 3.22 5.79
C VAL A 32 3.83 1.85 6.39
N VAL A 33 3.23 1.84 7.58
CA VAL A 33 2.72 0.61 8.19
C VAL A 33 1.26 0.48 7.80
N ALA A 34 0.88 -0.68 7.26
CA ALA A 34 -0.48 -1.00 6.86
C ALA A 34 -1.00 -2.20 7.66
N GLN A 35 -2.16 -2.08 8.28
CA GLN A 35 -2.88 -3.25 8.79
C GLN A 35 -3.55 -4.00 7.64
N ASN A 36 -3.85 -5.28 7.88
CA ASN A 36 -4.58 -6.09 6.92
C ASN A 36 -5.92 -5.45 6.52
N ALA A 37 -6.13 -5.30 5.20
CA ALA A 37 -7.29 -4.66 4.59
C ALA A 37 -7.50 -3.18 4.97
N GLU A 38 -6.51 -2.53 5.58
CA GLU A 38 -6.53 -1.09 5.84
C GLU A 38 -6.42 -0.30 4.53
N ARG A 39 -7.20 0.77 4.42
CA ARG A 39 -7.06 1.74 3.34
C ARG A 39 -6.09 2.82 3.75
N ILE A 40 -5.00 2.95 3.00
CA ILE A 40 -4.01 4.01 3.15
C ILE A 40 -4.23 5.02 2.02
N THR A 41 -4.15 6.29 2.35
CA THR A 41 -4.18 7.38 1.37
C THR A 41 -2.92 8.22 1.50
N LEU A 42 -2.19 8.35 0.39
CA LEU A 42 -1.08 9.27 0.22
C LEU A 42 -1.50 10.38 -0.72
N ARG A 43 -1.04 11.61 -0.47
CA ARG A 43 -1.38 12.78 -1.26
C ARG A 43 -0.14 13.62 -1.51
N GLY A 44 -0.19 14.39 -2.58
CA GLY A 44 0.82 15.40 -2.87
C GLY A 44 0.38 16.32 -3.99
N VAL A 45 1.29 17.17 -4.41
CA VAL A 45 1.12 18.11 -5.52
C VAL A 45 2.37 18.00 -6.39
N HIS A 46 2.20 17.94 -7.70
CA HIS A 46 3.31 18.03 -8.67
C HIS A 46 3.03 19.18 -9.64
N GLY A 47 3.92 20.18 -9.69
CA GLY A 47 3.61 21.47 -10.29
C GLY A 47 2.39 22.07 -9.61
N ASP A 48 1.31 22.27 -10.37
CA ASP A 48 0.00 22.73 -9.88
C ASP A 48 -1.05 21.61 -9.83
N THR A 49 -0.67 20.37 -10.16
CA THR A 49 -1.61 19.24 -10.23
C THR A 49 -1.64 18.47 -8.90
N PRO A 50 -2.76 18.49 -8.16
CA PRO A 50 -2.91 17.67 -6.96
C PRO A 50 -3.12 16.20 -7.34
N TRP A 51 -2.57 15.31 -6.53
CA TRP A 51 -2.71 13.86 -6.71
C TRP A 51 -3.00 13.15 -5.38
N ALA A 52 -3.65 11.98 -5.49
CA ALA A 52 -3.88 11.08 -4.37
C ALA A 52 -3.73 9.61 -4.79
N LEU A 53 -2.95 8.85 -4.03
CA LEU A 53 -2.83 7.40 -4.15
C LEU A 53 -3.52 6.75 -2.95
N GLU A 54 -4.62 6.05 -3.21
CA GLU A 54 -5.25 5.15 -2.26
C GLU A 54 -4.77 3.73 -2.52
N PHE A 55 -4.44 2.97 -1.47
CA PHE A 55 -4.20 1.55 -1.63
C PHE A 55 -4.62 0.74 -0.41
N THR A 56 -4.88 -0.54 -0.64
CA THR A 56 -5.22 -1.53 0.37
C THR A 56 -4.43 -2.80 0.09
N ILE A 57 -3.91 -3.42 1.16
CA ILE A 57 -3.22 -4.70 1.10
C ILE A 57 -3.99 -5.68 1.99
N ALA A 58 -4.51 -6.74 1.39
CA ALA A 58 -5.25 -7.78 2.10
C ALA A 58 -4.55 -9.13 1.94
N ARG A 59 -4.42 -9.88 3.02
CA ARG A 59 -4.02 -11.28 2.99
C ARG A 59 -5.15 -12.10 2.37
N MET A 60 -4.81 -12.91 1.38
CA MET A 60 -5.75 -13.79 0.68
C MET A 60 -5.81 -15.18 1.31
N ASP A 61 -4.68 -15.68 1.81
CA ASP A 61 -4.60 -17.01 2.41
C ASP A 61 -3.49 -17.10 3.47
N TYR A 62 -3.41 -18.28 4.10
CA TYR A 62 -2.41 -18.61 5.09
C TYR A 62 -0.99 -18.80 4.50
N GLN A 63 -0.86 -18.95 3.17
CA GLN A 63 0.41 -19.12 2.47
C GLN A 63 1.15 -17.80 2.28
N GLY A 64 0.50 -16.67 2.59
CA GLY A 64 1.10 -15.35 2.50
C GLY A 64 0.87 -14.67 1.16
N ASN A 65 -0.09 -15.17 0.35
CA ASN A 65 -0.55 -14.44 -0.82
C ASN A 65 -1.31 -13.18 -0.36
N LEU A 66 -1.01 -12.08 -1.04
CA LEU A 66 -1.55 -10.75 -0.80
C LEU A 66 -2.31 -10.28 -2.03
N ARG A 67 -3.43 -9.60 -1.82
CA ARG A 67 -4.11 -8.79 -2.82
C ARG A 67 -3.81 -7.33 -2.54
N VAL A 68 -3.22 -6.68 -3.53
CA VAL A 68 -2.94 -5.24 -3.52
C VAL A 68 -3.92 -4.57 -4.47
N GLN A 69 -4.69 -3.62 -3.95
CA GLN A 69 -5.58 -2.78 -4.72
C GLN A 69 -5.08 -1.35 -4.58
N ALA A 70 -4.88 -0.66 -5.70
CA ALA A 70 -4.49 0.75 -5.70
C ALA A 70 -5.46 1.54 -6.57
N ARG A 71 -5.67 2.80 -6.20
CA ARG A 71 -6.42 3.79 -6.97
C ARG A 71 -5.66 5.11 -6.92
N LEU A 72 -5.27 5.59 -8.08
CA LEU A 72 -4.59 6.86 -8.26
C LEU A 72 -5.55 7.86 -8.89
N THR A 73 -5.64 9.04 -8.30
CA THR A 73 -6.40 10.16 -8.85
C THR A 73 -5.52 11.39 -9.01
N GLY A 74 -5.75 12.18 -10.06
CA GLY A 74 -5.12 13.47 -10.31
C GLY A 74 -6.14 14.43 -10.90
N ASP A 75 -6.13 15.67 -10.44
CA ASP A 75 -7.10 16.71 -10.84
C ASP A 75 -8.59 16.26 -10.77
N GLY A 76 -8.91 15.44 -9.77
CA GLY A 76 -10.25 14.87 -9.59
C GLY A 76 -10.60 13.67 -10.48
N GLU A 77 -9.75 13.31 -11.44
CA GLU A 77 -9.95 12.15 -12.33
C GLU A 77 -9.20 10.91 -11.84
N VAL A 78 -9.70 9.72 -12.19
CA VAL A 78 -9.01 8.46 -11.92
C VAL A 78 -7.98 8.22 -13.02
N LEU A 79 -6.70 8.30 -12.67
CA LEU A 79 -5.59 8.03 -13.58
C LEU A 79 -5.34 6.53 -13.72
N ALA A 80 -5.50 5.77 -12.63
CA ALA A 80 -5.40 4.31 -12.68
C ALA A 80 -6.06 3.63 -11.46
N ALA A 81 -6.60 2.42 -11.65
CA ALA A 81 -7.17 1.60 -10.58
C ALA A 81 -6.76 0.11 -10.64
N PRO A 82 -5.45 -0.20 -10.56
CA PRO A 82 -4.93 -1.55 -10.74
C PRO A 82 -5.15 -2.45 -9.52
N ILE A 83 -5.37 -3.73 -9.80
CA ILE A 83 -5.46 -4.81 -8.81
C ILE A 83 -4.40 -5.86 -9.15
N ARG A 84 -3.61 -6.28 -8.15
CA ARG A 84 -2.53 -7.27 -8.31
C ARG A 84 -2.52 -8.26 -7.16
N THR A 85 -2.08 -9.48 -7.46
CA THR A 85 -1.70 -10.47 -6.46
C THR A 85 -0.19 -10.44 -6.28
N ALA A 86 0.29 -10.55 -5.05
CA ALA A 86 1.70 -10.52 -4.69
C ALA A 86 1.99 -11.45 -3.51
N VAL A 87 3.25 -11.75 -3.26
CA VAL A 87 3.69 -12.39 -2.01
C VAL A 87 4.57 -11.44 -1.20
N ILE A 88 4.66 -11.66 0.11
CA ILE A 88 5.56 -10.89 0.98
C ILE A 88 7.00 -11.00 0.45
N GLY A 89 7.73 -9.89 0.44
CA GLY A 89 9.09 -9.80 -0.09
C GLY A 89 9.17 -9.60 -1.61
N GLN A 90 8.06 -9.77 -2.34
CA GLN A 90 8.00 -9.45 -3.76
C GLN A 90 7.84 -7.94 -3.95
N ARG A 91 8.61 -7.39 -4.90
CA ARG A 91 8.36 -6.05 -5.43
C ARG A 91 7.13 -6.09 -6.32
N VAL A 92 6.07 -5.42 -5.91
CA VAL A 92 4.86 -5.21 -6.72
C VAL A 92 5.08 -3.96 -7.54
N VAL A 93 5.06 -4.08 -8.86
CA VAL A 93 5.07 -2.91 -9.74
C VAL A 93 3.69 -2.77 -10.35
N VAL A 94 3.13 -1.60 -10.15
CA VAL A 94 1.82 -1.18 -10.58
C VAL A 94 2.04 -0.05 -11.57
N ARG A 95 1.98 -0.38 -12.86
CA ARG A 95 2.00 0.60 -13.94
C ARG A 95 0.60 1.15 -14.11
N ALA A 96 0.46 2.45 -13.92
CA ALA A 96 -0.78 3.18 -14.10
C ALA A 96 -0.89 3.67 -15.56
N ASP A 97 0.19 4.24 -16.08
CA ASP A 97 0.35 4.67 -17.48
C ASP A 97 1.85 4.91 -17.77
N ASP A 98 2.21 5.37 -18.97
CA ASP A 98 3.57 5.69 -19.42
C ASP A 98 4.31 6.69 -18.52
N GLN A 99 3.55 7.50 -17.77
CA GLN A 99 4.08 8.55 -16.90
C GLN A 99 4.15 8.14 -15.42
N ILE A 100 3.58 7.00 -15.03
CA ILE A 100 3.36 6.68 -13.61
C ILE A 100 3.63 5.21 -13.28
N ASN A 101 4.63 4.99 -12.43
CA ASN A 101 5.03 3.69 -11.90
C ASN A 101 4.96 3.69 -10.37
N VAL A 102 4.04 2.93 -9.78
CA VAL A 102 4.06 2.65 -8.34
C VAL A 102 4.81 1.35 -8.12
N ALA A 103 5.90 1.37 -7.37
CA ALA A 103 6.59 0.18 -6.90
C ALA A 103 6.40 0.03 -5.39
N MET A 104 5.98 -1.14 -4.94
CA MET A 104 5.74 -1.44 -3.54
C MET A 104 6.58 -2.65 -3.15
N LEU A 105 7.29 -2.56 -2.03
CA LEU A 105 7.89 -3.71 -1.38
C LEU A 105 7.16 -3.94 -0.06
N VAL A 106 6.46 -5.08 0.03
CA VAL A 106 5.71 -5.44 1.23
C VAL A 106 6.56 -6.36 2.08
N ARG A 107 6.72 -6.00 3.36
CA ARG A 107 7.43 -6.76 4.38
C ARG A 107 6.49 -7.05 5.53
N ARG A 108 6.78 -8.13 6.26
CA ARG A 108 6.04 -8.47 7.48
C ARG A 108 6.62 -7.67 8.64
N VAL A 109 5.74 -7.16 9.51
CA VAL A 109 6.12 -6.56 10.81
C VAL A 109 6.13 -7.66 11.87
#